data_AF-A0A6L6LN00-F1
#
_entry.id   AF-A0A6L6LN00-F1
#
_cell.length_a   1.000
_cell.length_b   1.000
_cell.length_c   1.000
_cell.angle_alpha   90.00
_cell.angle_beta   90.00
_cell.angle_gamma   90.00
#
_symmetry.space_group_name_H-M   'P 1'
#
loop_
_entity.id
_entity.type
_entity.pdbx_description
1 polymer ?
#
loop_
_entity_poly.entity_id
_entity_poly.type
_entity_poly.pdbx_seq_one_letter_code
_entity_poly.pdbx_strand_id
1 'polypeptide(L)'
;MDWVYMLECGDGSLYTGWTNDLARRLAAHQSGRGAKYTRGRAPVRLVYAEQCTDKSAALRREAAVKALPRARKLELARQWETEEKAMAVAMDSQEARRRMEEGRLYLPGDEAIMAEQMDCLEKQYDYNATRPHEQERRAALLREMFAQIGENCYIEPPLHANWGGRHVHFGSGVYANFNLTLVDDAHIYVGDCVMFGPNVTVATAGHPIEPGLRRQAMQYNADVRIGSNVWVGAGAVILPGVTIGDDTVIGAGSVVTKDIPAGVVAVGCPCRVLRPIGPQDREAYFRGRKIDVPLE
;
A
#
# COMPACT_ATOMS: atom_id res chain seq x y z
N MET A 1 -2.09 34.74 -8.59
CA MET A 1 -3.11 33.70 -8.89
C MET A 1 -4.40 34.16 -8.26
N ASP A 2 -5.53 34.11 -8.99
CA ASP A 2 -6.82 34.55 -8.46
C ASP A 2 -7.53 33.38 -7.76
N TRP A 3 -8.27 33.68 -6.70
CA TRP A 3 -8.89 32.70 -5.82
C TRP A 3 -10.35 33.05 -5.56
N VAL A 4 -11.20 32.02 -5.48
CA VAL A 4 -12.53 32.10 -4.86
C VAL A 4 -12.48 31.33 -3.55
N TYR A 5 -13.05 31.89 -2.49
CA TYR A 5 -13.05 31.28 -1.17
C TYR A 5 -14.39 31.44 -0.45
N MET A 6 -14.64 30.56 0.51
CA MET A 6 -15.78 30.63 1.40
C MET A 6 -15.33 30.56 2.86
N LEU A 7 -15.90 31.42 3.68
CA LEU A 7 -15.69 31.47 5.12
C LEU A 7 -16.95 31.06 5.85
N GLU A 8 -16.80 30.28 6.92
CA GLU A 8 -17.81 30.08 7.94
C GLU A 8 -17.55 31.06 9.08
N CYS A 9 -18.56 31.85 9.42
CA CYS A 9 -18.51 32.82 10.51
C CYS A 9 -18.93 32.17 11.84
N GLY A 10 -18.63 32.83 12.97
CA GLY A 10 -18.92 32.29 14.30
C GLY A 10 -20.41 32.07 14.59
N ASP A 11 -21.29 32.71 13.83
CA ASP A 11 -22.75 32.53 13.85
C ASP A 11 -23.24 31.42 12.90
N GLY A 12 -22.33 30.66 12.28
CA GLY A 12 -22.65 29.62 11.29
C GLY A 12 -23.10 30.16 9.92
N SER A 13 -22.99 31.47 9.67
CA SER A 13 -23.26 32.05 8.35
C SER A 13 -22.07 31.84 7.41
N LEU A 14 -22.35 31.77 6.09
CA LEU A 14 -21.34 31.56 5.06
C LEU A 14 -21.10 32.85 4.27
N TYR A 15 -19.85 33.24 4.13
CA TYR A 15 -19.41 34.38 3.32
C TYR A 15 -18.58 33.88 2.14
N THR A 16 -18.91 34.28 0.91
CA THR A 16 -18.14 33.94 -0.28
C THR A 16 -17.49 35.19 -0.85
N GLY A 17 -16.20 35.10 -1.17
CA GLY A 17 -15.43 36.20 -1.76
C GLY A 17 -14.42 35.70 -2.78
N TRP A 18 -13.80 36.65 -3.49
CA TRP A 18 -12.63 36.39 -4.32
C TRP A 18 -11.45 37.29 -3.88
N THR A 19 -10.23 36.90 -4.25
CA THR A 19 -9.00 37.67 -3.97
C THR A 19 -7.86 37.20 -4.88
N ASN A 20 -6.86 38.05 -5.11
CA ASN A 20 -5.62 37.67 -5.79
C ASN A 20 -4.51 37.20 -4.83
N ASP A 21 -4.78 37.29 -3.53
CA ASP A 21 -3.89 36.90 -2.44
C ASP A 21 -4.77 36.39 -1.28
N LEU A 22 -4.84 35.07 -1.15
CA LEU A 22 -5.71 34.40 -0.18
C LEU A 22 -5.20 34.59 1.25
N ALA A 23 -3.90 34.40 1.47
CA ALA A 23 -3.28 34.49 2.79
C ALA A 23 -3.47 35.88 3.42
N ARG A 24 -3.14 36.95 2.68
CA ARG A 24 -3.33 38.34 3.15
C ARG A 24 -4.80 38.64 3.40
N ARG A 25 -5.70 38.11 2.57
CA ARG A 25 -7.13 38.35 2.72
C ARG A 25 -7.69 37.67 3.97
N LEU A 26 -7.27 36.44 4.26
CA LEU A 26 -7.67 35.71 5.47
C LEU A 26 -7.18 36.41 6.74
N ALA A 27 -5.93 36.86 6.78
CA ALA A 27 -5.39 37.64 7.90
C ALA A 27 -6.17 38.96 8.14
N ALA A 28 -6.62 39.62 7.07
CA ALA A 28 -7.49 40.80 7.19
C ALA A 28 -8.86 40.44 7.81
N HIS A 29 -9.46 39.33 7.40
CA HIS A 29 -10.71 38.85 7.98
C HIS A 29 -10.58 38.46 9.46
N GLN A 30 -9.50 37.79 9.85
CA GLN A 30 -9.22 37.41 11.25
C GLN A 30 -8.96 38.63 12.14
N SER A 31 -8.26 39.65 11.65
CA SER A 31 -7.98 40.89 12.39
C SER A 31 -9.15 41.89 12.39
N GLY A 32 -10.34 41.51 11.93
CA GLY A 32 -11.52 42.39 11.88
C GLY A 32 -11.43 43.51 10.84
N ARG A 33 -10.39 43.52 9.99
CA ARG A 33 -10.19 44.51 8.90
C ARG A 33 -10.73 44.04 7.55
N GLY A 34 -11.34 42.85 7.50
CA GLY A 34 -11.93 42.25 6.31
C GLY A 34 -13.21 42.93 5.83
N ALA A 35 -14.00 42.20 5.03
CA ALA A 35 -15.27 42.69 4.50
C ALA A 35 -16.21 43.14 5.63
N LYS A 36 -17.01 44.19 5.39
CA LYS A 36 -17.99 44.72 6.36
C LYS A 36 -18.88 43.61 6.95
N TYR A 37 -19.26 42.64 6.11
CA TYR A 37 -20.08 41.49 6.51
C TYR A 37 -19.46 40.64 7.62
N THR A 38 -18.13 40.46 7.62
CA THR A 38 -17.44 39.55 8.54
C THR A 38 -16.93 40.23 9.82
N ARG A 39 -16.84 41.58 9.88
CA ARG A 39 -16.21 42.30 11.01
C ARG A 39 -16.89 42.10 12.37
N GLY A 40 -18.17 41.76 12.39
CA GLY A 40 -18.95 41.49 13.60
C GLY A 40 -19.32 40.02 13.80
N ARG A 41 -18.73 39.11 13.02
CA ARG A 41 -19.09 37.68 13.01
C ARG A 41 -17.87 36.77 13.19
N ALA A 42 -16.85 37.27 13.88
CA ALA A 42 -15.67 36.51 14.24
C ALA A 42 -16.00 35.47 15.34
N PRO A 43 -15.24 34.35 15.44
CA PRO A 43 -14.15 33.95 14.55
C PRO A 43 -14.66 33.55 13.16
N VAL A 44 -13.81 33.68 12.14
CA VAL A 44 -14.13 33.19 10.79
C VAL A 44 -13.13 32.11 10.39
N ARG A 45 -13.63 31.02 9.81
CA ARG A 45 -12.86 29.86 9.39
C ARG A 45 -12.95 29.71 7.87
N LEU A 46 -11.83 29.47 7.20
CA LEU A 46 -11.83 29.09 5.79
C LEU A 46 -12.41 27.69 5.65
N VAL A 47 -13.43 27.53 4.80
CA VAL A 47 -14.12 26.25 4.57
C VAL A 47 -14.12 25.82 3.10
N TYR A 48 -13.60 26.66 2.20
CA TYR A 48 -13.46 26.36 0.78
C TYR A 48 -12.48 27.33 0.13
N ALA A 49 -11.60 26.86 -0.74
CA ALA A 49 -10.80 27.69 -1.63
C ALA A 49 -10.59 27.00 -2.99
N GLU A 50 -10.70 27.76 -4.07
CA GLU A 50 -10.48 27.28 -5.44
C GLU A 50 -9.65 28.29 -6.21
N GLN A 51 -8.59 27.79 -6.86
CA GLN A 51 -7.73 28.59 -7.71
C GLN A 51 -8.36 28.78 -9.08
N CYS A 52 -8.33 30.01 -9.58
CA CYS A 52 -8.86 30.39 -10.88
C CYS A 52 -7.73 30.86 -11.81
N THR A 53 -7.94 30.69 -13.12
CA THR A 53 -6.97 31.07 -14.16
C THR A 53 -6.72 32.57 -14.19
N ASP A 54 -7.76 33.36 -13.96
CA ASP A 54 -7.74 34.82 -14.01
C ASP A 54 -8.90 35.42 -13.19
N LYS A 55 -8.86 36.74 -13.02
CA LYS A 55 -9.88 37.52 -12.32
C LYS A 55 -11.30 37.31 -12.87
N SER A 56 -11.46 37.19 -14.19
CA SER A 56 -12.79 37.01 -14.79
C SER A 56 -13.37 35.64 -14.45
N ALA A 57 -12.53 34.60 -14.44
CA ALA A 57 -12.89 33.27 -13.97
C ALA A 57 -13.26 33.29 -12.48
N ALA A 58 -12.48 33.97 -11.64
CA ALA A 58 -12.77 34.10 -10.21
C ALA A 58 -14.11 34.80 -9.95
N LEU A 59 -14.42 35.89 -10.66
CA LEU A 59 -15.69 36.60 -10.52
C LEU A 59 -16.89 35.74 -10.95
N ARG A 60 -16.78 35.02 -12.08
CA ARG A 60 -17.83 34.09 -12.53
C ARG A 60 -18.05 32.98 -11.50
N ARG A 61 -16.96 32.43 -10.97
CA ARG A 61 -17.02 31.34 -9.98
C ARG A 61 -17.56 31.80 -8.64
N GLU A 62 -17.17 32.99 -8.17
CA GLU A 62 -17.74 33.61 -6.98
C GLU A 62 -19.26 33.79 -7.10
N ALA A 63 -19.74 34.31 -8.25
CA ALA A 63 -21.17 34.47 -8.51
C ALA A 63 -21.92 33.12 -8.51
N ALA A 64 -21.33 32.10 -9.16
CA ALA A 64 -21.88 30.75 -9.16
C ALA A 64 -21.98 30.16 -7.75
N VAL A 65 -20.91 30.27 -6.95
CA VAL A 65 -20.92 29.79 -5.56
C VAL A 65 -21.92 30.57 -4.72
N LYS A 66 -22.05 31.89 -4.89
CA LYS A 66 -23.05 32.72 -4.19
C LYS A 66 -24.48 32.28 -4.49
N ALA A 67 -24.77 31.89 -5.73
CA ALA A 67 -26.09 31.42 -6.17
C ALA A 67 -26.46 30.03 -5.63
N LEU A 68 -25.50 29.24 -5.13
CA LEU A 68 -25.78 27.90 -4.59
C LEU A 68 -26.68 27.95 -3.33
N PRO A 69 -27.63 27.01 -3.19
CA PRO A 69 -28.34 26.77 -1.93
C PRO A 69 -27.36 26.46 -0.79
N ARG A 70 -27.76 26.79 0.45
CA ARG A 70 -26.92 26.55 1.65
C ARG A 70 -26.47 25.08 1.76
N ALA A 71 -27.35 24.12 1.48
CA ALA A 71 -27.02 22.70 1.52
C ALA A 71 -25.85 22.34 0.58
N ARG A 72 -25.87 22.85 -0.66
CA ARG A 72 -24.80 22.63 -1.64
C ARG A 72 -23.49 23.30 -1.26
N LYS A 73 -23.54 24.48 -0.61
CA LYS A 73 -22.34 25.14 -0.07
C LYS A 73 -21.70 24.31 1.04
N LEU A 74 -22.51 23.73 1.92
CA LEU A 74 -22.02 22.86 3.00
C LEU A 74 -21.42 21.55 2.45
N GLU A 75 -22.01 20.96 1.40
CA GLU A 75 -21.41 19.81 0.70
C GLU A 75 -20.05 20.17 0.10
N LEU A 76 -19.96 21.30 -0.60
CA LEU A 76 -18.72 21.79 -1.19
C LEU A 76 -17.62 22.01 -0.13
N ALA A 77 -18.01 22.56 1.03
CA ALA A 77 -17.09 22.74 2.15
C ALA A 77 -16.60 21.40 2.74
N ARG A 78 -17.48 20.41 2.89
CA ARG A 78 -17.10 19.07 3.37
C ARG A 78 -16.18 18.33 2.41
N GLN A 79 -16.44 18.44 1.11
CA GLN A 79 -15.59 17.87 0.07
C GLN A 79 -14.21 18.51 0.11
N TRP A 80 -14.14 19.84 0.11
CA TRP A 80 -12.88 20.56 0.18
C TRP A 80 -12.12 20.29 1.48
N GLU A 81 -12.78 20.22 2.63
CA GLU A 81 -12.11 19.89 3.90
C GLU A 81 -11.53 18.46 3.89
N THR A 82 -12.18 17.53 3.19
CA THR A 82 -11.68 16.16 3.01
C THR A 82 -10.48 16.14 2.06
N GLU A 83 -10.54 16.90 0.97
CA GLU A 83 -9.45 17.06 0.00
C GLU A 83 -8.23 17.77 0.60
N GLU A 84 -8.42 18.88 1.33
CA GLU A 84 -7.36 19.58 2.07
C GLU A 84 -6.73 18.69 3.13
N LYS A 85 -7.53 17.96 3.92
CA LYS A 85 -6.97 17.03 4.90
C LYS A 85 -6.22 15.90 4.24
N ALA A 86 -6.69 15.38 3.11
CA ALA A 86 -5.98 14.37 2.34
C ALA A 86 -4.67 14.94 1.74
N MET A 87 -4.69 16.18 1.24
CA MET A 87 -3.53 16.88 0.69
C MET A 87 -2.49 17.21 1.75
N ALA A 88 -2.91 17.77 2.90
CA ALA A 88 -2.03 18.11 4.01
C ALA A 88 -1.37 16.84 4.60
N VAL A 89 -2.11 15.73 4.65
CA VAL A 89 -1.56 14.41 4.99
C VAL A 89 -0.56 13.92 3.93
N ALA A 90 -0.85 14.15 2.65
CA ALA A 90 0.04 13.77 1.55
C ALA A 90 1.28 14.66 1.43
N MET A 91 1.28 15.86 2.01
CA MET A 91 2.40 16.81 1.99
C MET A 91 3.33 16.72 3.20
N ASP A 92 2.98 15.92 4.21
CA ASP A 92 3.85 15.61 5.34
C ASP A 92 4.40 14.19 5.18
N SER A 93 5.62 14.08 4.67
CA SER A 93 6.28 12.80 4.43
C SER A 93 6.41 11.95 5.70
N GLN A 94 6.47 12.55 6.90
CA GLN A 94 6.51 11.79 8.16
C GLN A 94 5.15 11.14 8.46
N GLU A 95 4.04 11.84 8.22
CA GLU A 95 2.70 11.26 8.38
C GLU A 95 2.40 10.25 7.26
N ALA A 96 2.85 10.49 6.02
CA ALA A 96 2.74 9.52 4.94
C ALA A 96 3.47 8.21 5.30
N ARG A 97 4.70 8.32 5.81
CA ARG A 97 5.49 7.19 6.32
C ARG A 97 4.78 6.47 7.46
N ARG A 98 4.30 7.22 8.46
CA ARG A 98 3.57 6.65 9.60
C ARG A 98 2.32 5.88 9.16
N ARG A 99 1.58 6.42 8.18
CA ARG A 99 0.39 5.75 7.64
C ARG A 99 0.73 4.46 6.90
N MET A 100 1.81 4.46 6.12
CA MET A 100 2.33 3.26 5.45
C MET A 100 2.62 2.16 6.47
N GLU A 101 3.34 2.49 7.54
CA GLU A 101 3.73 1.55 8.61
C GLU A 101 2.53 1.06 9.45
N GLU A 102 1.53 1.92 9.67
CA GLU A 102 0.31 1.58 10.40
C GLU A 102 -0.77 0.90 9.52
N GLY A 103 -0.50 0.65 8.23
CA GLY A 103 -1.45 0.06 7.28
C GLY A 103 -2.65 0.96 6.94
N ARG A 104 -2.58 2.25 7.26
CA ARG A 104 -3.60 3.25 6.89
C ARG A 104 -3.44 3.68 5.43
N LEU A 105 -4.46 4.33 4.88
CA LEU A 105 -4.37 4.93 3.55
C LEU A 105 -3.27 5.99 3.50
N TYR A 106 -2.35 5.82 2.56
CA TYR A 106 -1.23 6.71 2.31
C TYR A 106 -1.01 6.89 0.80
N LEU A 107 -0.23 7.91 0.45
CA LEU A 107 0.21 8.15 -0.93
C LEU A 107 1.60 7.53 -1.10
N PRO A 108 1.76 6.44 -1.86
CA PRO A 108 3.06 5.80 -2.04
C PRO A 108 4.04 6.64 -2.87
N GLY A 109 3.53 7.61 -3.65
CA GLY A 109 4.34 8.53 -4.45
C GLY A 109 4.93 9.71 -3.68
N ASP A 110 4.93 9.69 -2.34
CA ASP A 110 5.65 10.68 -1.54
C ASP A 110 7.16 10.65 -1.87
N GLU A 111 7.79 11.82 -2.00
CA GLU A 111 9.17 11.93 -2.49
C GLU A 111 10.19 11.23 -1.57
N ALA A 112 10.00 11.28 -0.25
CA ALA A 112 10.91 10.65 0.71
C ALA A 112 10.77 9.13 0.67
N ILE A 113 9.53 8.63 0.61
CA ILE A 113 9.24 7.20 0.45
C ILE A 113 9.86 6.68 -0.85
N MET A 114 9.64 7.39 -1.96
CA MET A 114 10.18 7.01 -3.28
C MET A 114 11.72 7.01 -3.30
N ALA A 115 12.37 8.00 -2.68
CA ALA A 115 13.83 8.06 -2.61
C ALA A 115 14.41 6.83 -1.90
N GLU A 116 13.86 6.47 -0.73
CA GLU A 116 14.27 5.26 -0.01
C GLU A 116 13.99 3.98 -0.81
N GLN A 117 12.85 3.93 -1.51
CA GLN A 117 12.49 2.80 -2.35
C GLN A 117 13.52 2.60 -3.47
N MET A 118 13.93 3.67 -4.15
CA MET A 118 14.93 3.61 -5.23
C MET A 118 16.28 3.09 -4.74
N ASP A 119 16.73 3.53 -3.55
CA ASP A 119 17.98 3.04 -2.96
C ASP A 119 17.95 1.51 -2.71
N CYS A 120 16.78 0.98 -2.36
CA CYS A 120 16.61 -0.46 -2.18
C CYS A 120 16.63 -1.22 -3.53
N LEU A 121 16.06 -0.62 -4.58
CA LEU A 121 15.99 -1.22 -5.91
C LEU A 121 17.35 -1.32 -6.60
N GLU A 122 18.31 -0.43 -6.32
CA GLU A 122 19.69 -0.55 -6.81
C GLU A 122 20.33 -1.88 -6.38
N LYS A 123 20.17 -2.27 -5.10
CA LYS A 123 20.68 -3.56 -4.60
C LYS A 123 19.99 -4.76 -5.22
N GLN A 124 18.68 -4.67 -5.43
CA GLN A 124 17.92 -5.70 -6.13
C GLN A 124 18.41 -5.87 -7.57
N TYR A 125 18.73 -4.77 -8.25
CA TYR A 125 19.32 -4.82 -9.59
C TYR A 125 20.65 -5.58 -9.58
N ASP A 126 21.54 -5.26 -8.65
CA ASP A 126 22.83 -5.94 -8.49
C ASP A 126 22.67 -7.44 -8.23
N TYR A 127 21.71 -7.82 -7.37
CA TYR A 127 21.39 -9.22 -7.11
C TYR A 127 20.91 -9.95 -8.37
N ASN A 128 20.00 -9.32 -9.13
CA ASN A 128 19.47 -9.89 -10.36
C ASN A 128 20.51 -10.01 -11.48
N ALA A 129 21.57 -9.19 -11.45
CA ALA A 129 22.66 -9.22 -12.41
C ALA A 129 23.75 -10.29 -12.10
N THR A 130 23.65 -11.02 -10.98
CA THR A 130 24.64 -12.04 -10.60
C THR A 130 24.62 -13.29 -11.51
N ARG A 131 25.80 -13.81 -11.83
CA ARG A 131 25.98 -15.06 -12.59
C ARG A 131 25.70 -16.29 -11.73
N PRO A 132 25.35 -17.45 -12.34
CA PRO A 132 25.04 -18.67 -11.59
C PRO A 132 26.13 -19.22 -10.68
N HIS A 133 27.41 -18.88 -10.90
CA HIS A 133 28.51 -19.32 -10.03
C HIS A 133 28.82 -18.34 -8.89
N GLU A 134 28.19 -17.15 -8.84
CA GLU A 134 28.44 -16.12 -7.81
C GLU A 134 27.59 -16.35 -6.55
N GLN A 135 27.58 -17.57 -6.02
CA GLN A 135 26.69 -17.98 -4.93
C GLN A 135 26.94 -17.23 -3.61
N GLU A 136 28.21 -17.02 -3.26
CA GLU A 136 28.58 -16.25 -2.06
C GLU A 136 28.13 -14.79 -2.17
N ARG A 137 28.28 -14.19 -3.36
CA ARG A 137 27.82 -12.83 -3.64
C ARG A 137 26.30 -12.72 -3.57
N ARG A 138 25.56 -13.69 -4.12
CA ARG A 138 24.09 -13.76 -3.99
C ARG A 138 23.67 -13.79 -2.52
N ALA A 139 24.30 -14.63 -1.72
CA ALA A 139 24.00 -14.75 -0.30
C ALA A 139 24.36 -13.47 0.49
N ALA A 140 25.45 -12.78 0.14
CA ALA A 140 25.80 -11.50 0.75
C ALA A 140 24.76 -10.40 0.42
N LEU A 141 24.40 -10.26 -0.86
CA LEU A 141 23.40 -9.28 -1.31
C LEU A 141 22.04 -9.52 -0.64
N LEU A 142 21.57 -10.76 -0.56
CA LEU A 142 20.31 -11.08 0.11
C LEU A 142 20.32 -10.67 1.59
N ARG A 143 21.44 -10.84 2.30
CA ARG A 143 21.57 -10.39 3.71
C ARG A 143 21.56 -8.87 3.86
N GLU A 144 22.05 -8.14 2.86
CA GLU A 144 22.02 -6.67 2.85
C GLU A 144 20.67 -6.10 2.42
N MET A 145 19.91 -6.86 1.63
CA MET A 145 18.62 -6.50 1.07
C MET A 145 17.48 -6.80 2.04
N PHE A 146 17.46 -8.00 2.64
CA PHE A 146 16.32 -8.48 3.41
C PHE A 146 16.35 -7.96 4.85
N ALA A 147 15.17 -7.77 5.45
CA ALA A 147 15.09 -7.46 6.88
C ALA A 147 15.72 -8.59 7.72
N GLN A 148 15.44 -9.83 7.32
CA GLN A 148 15.99 -11.04 7.89
C GLN A 148 16.01 -12.14 6.83
N ILE A 149 17.09 -12.91 6.78
CA ILE A 149 17.17 -14.14 6.00
C ILE A 149 17.97 -15.20 6.78
N GLY A 150 17.36 -16.37 6.97
CA GLY A 150 17.99 -17.48 7.68
C GLY A 150 19.06 -18.19 6.87
N GLU A 151 19.60 -19.27 7.46
CA GLU A 151 20.63 -20.07 6.81
C GLU A 151 20.06 -20.89 5.65
N ASN A 152 20.91 -21.29 4.71
CA ASN A 152 20.56 -22.21 3.61
C ASN A 152 19.37 -21.76 2.73
N CYS A 153 19.13 -20.45 2.64
CA CYS A 153 18.15 -19.90 1.71
C CYS A 153 18.72 -19.83 0.29
N TYR A 154 17.87 -20.12 -0.69
CA TYR A 154 18.22 -20.03 -2.10
C TYR A 154 17.05 -19.43 -2.89
N ILE A 155 17.32 -18.28 -3.51
CA ILE A 155 16.36 -17.58 -4.37
C ILE A 155 16.97 -17.54 -5.76
N GLU A 156 16.18 -17.95 -6.77
CA GLU A 156 16.59 -17.85 -8.16
C GLU A 156 16.33 -16.43 -8.70
N PRO A 157 17.35 -15.76 -9.27
CA PRO A 157 17.13 -14.52 -10.00
C PRO A 157 16.28 -14.74 -11.27
N PRO A 158 15.45 -13.75 -11.68
CA PRO A 158 15.26 -12.49 -11.01
C PRO A 158 14.29 -12.59 -9.81
N LEU A 159 14.61 -11.84 -8.76
CA LEU A 159 13.72 -11.47 -7.67
C LEU A 159 13.12 -10.10 -7.97
N HIS A 160 11.82 -9.95 -7.75
CA HIS A 160 11.13 -8.67 -7.85
C HIS A 160 10.54 -8.30 -6.50
N ALA A 161 10.88 -7.13 -5.99
CA ALA A 161 10.33 -6.55 -4.78
C ALA A 161 10.23 -5.04 -4.89
N ASN A 162 9.23 -4.45 -4.24
CA ASN A 162 9.00 -2.99 -4.28
C ASN A 162 10.08 -2.27 -3.47
N TRP A 163 10.45 -2.82 -2.32
CA TRP A 163 11.47 -2.29 -1.40
C TRP A 163 12.73 -3.14 -1.40
N GLY A 164 13.00 -3.87 -2.49
CA GLY A 164 14.19 -4.69 -2.64
C GLY A 164 14.36 -5.78 -1.56
N GLY A 165 13.30 -6.17 -0.86
CA GLY A 165 13.34 -7.14 0.24
C GLY A 165 13.41 -6.52 1.63
N ARG A 166 13.46 -5.19 1.77
CA ARG A 166 13.67 -4.49 3.06
C ARG A 166 12.64 -4.82 4.13
N HIS A 167 11.44 -5.27 3.77
CA HIS A 167 10.40 -5.68 4.72
C HIS A 167 10.15 -7.20 4.76
N VAL A 168 11.04 -7.97 4.12
CA VAL A 168 10.93 -9.43 3.99
C VAL A 168 11.77 -10.12 5.07
N HIS A 169 11.11 -11.03 5.79
CA HIS A 169 11.69 -11.83 6.87
C HIS A 169 11.58 -13.30 6.51
N PHE A 170 12.68 -13.90 6.06
CA PHE A 170 12.76 -15.32 5.74
C PHE A 170 13.42 -16.10 6.87
N GLY A 171 12.81 -17.23 7.24
CA GLY A 171 13.43 -18.27 8.04
C GLY A 171 14.59 -18.95 7.31
N SER A 172 14.98 -20.14 7.77
CA SER A 172 16.06 -20.94 7.21
C SER A 172 15.54 -21.97 6.21
N GLY A 173 16.35 -22.35 5.22
CA GLY A 173 16.00 -23.38 4.24
C GLY A 173 14.90 -22.96 3.26
N VAL A 174 14.67 -21.65 3.09
CA VAL A 174 13.69 -21.17 2.12
C VAL A 174 14.25 -21.31 0.71
N TYR A 175 13.50 -21.99 -0.16
CA TYR A 175 13.79 -22.12 -1.58
C TYR A 175 12.76 -21.34 -2.39
N ALA A 176 13.21 -20.48 -3.31
CA ALA A 176 12.35 -19.81 -4.26
C ALA A 176 12.86 -19.99 -5.69
N ASN A 177 11.99 -20.52 -6.54
CA ASN A 177 12.25 -20.65 -7.97
C ASN A 177 12.09 -19.28 -8.68
N PHE A 178 12.31 -19.27 -10.00
CA PHE A 178 12.38 -18.05 -10.82
C PHE A 178 11.19 -17.11 -10.64
N ASN A 179 11.45 -15.81 -10.73
CA ASN A 179 10.45 -14.75 -10.77
C ASN A 179 9.57 -14.69 -9.51
N LEU A 180 10.15 -14.93 -8.33
CA LEU A 180 9.47 -14.59 -7.09
C LEU A 180 9.22 -13.09 -7.06
N THR A 181 7.95 -12.71 -6.83
CA THR A 181 7.52 -11.31 -6.75
C THR A 181 6.97 -11.01 -5.35
N LEU A 182 7.56 -10.05 -4.66
CA LEU A 182 7.27 -9.66 -3.28
C LEU A 182 6.84 -8.19 -3.25
N VAL A 183 5.54 -7.91 -3.23
CA VAL A 183 5.03 -6.54 -3.07
C VAL A 183 5.13 -6.18 -1.57
N ASP A 184 6.35 -5.87 -1.13
CA ASP A 184 6.79 -5.73 0.26
C ASP A 184 6.65 -4.30 0.79
N ASP A 185 5.54 -3.61 0.49
CA ASP A 185 5.20 -2.30 1.08
C ASP A 185 4.84 -2.38 2.58
N ALA A 186 4.52 -3.56 3.08
CA ALA A 186 4.55 -3.94 4.49
C ALA A 186 5.27 -5.29 4.67
N HIS A 187 5.19 -5.87 5.87
CA HIS A 187 6.02 -7.01 6.20
C HIS A 187 5.53 -8.32 5.59
N ILE A 188 6.48 -9.08 5.03
CA ILE A 188 6.26 -10.46 4.59
C ILE A 188 7.08 -11.36 5.51
N TYR A 189 6.40 -12.16 6.32
CA TYR A 189 7.03 -13.13 7.21
C TYR A 189 6.89 -14.52 6.62
N VAL A 190 8.01 -15.23 6.47
CA VAL A 190 8.07 -16.59 5.95
C VAL A 190 8.85 -17.46 6.92
N GLY A 191 8.26 -18.57 7.35
CA GLY A 191 8.87 -19.55 8.23
C GLY A 191 10.01 -20.33 7.59
N ASP A 192 10.44 -21.37 8.29
CA ASP A 192 11.54 -22.24 7.85
C ASP A 192 11.06 -23.24 6.78
N CYS A 193 11.98 -23.70 5.93
CA CYS A 193 11.76 -24.76 4.94
C CYS A 193 10.60 -24.50 3.96
N VAL A 194 10.31 -23.23 3.66
CA VAL A 194 9.27 -22.86 2.69
C VAL A 194 9.80 -23.02 1.27
N MET A 195 8.98 -23.58 0.39
CA MET A 195 9.28 -23.72 -1.03
C MET A 195 8.32 -22.91 -1.89
N PHE A 196 8.84 -21.98 -2.68
CA PHE A 196 8.09 -21.25 -3.70
C PHE A 196 8.38 -21.83 -5.09
N GLY A 197 7.32 -22.22 -5.80
CA GLY A 197 7.38 -22.51 -7.22
C GLY A 197 7.65 -21.24 -8.05
N PRO A 198 7.87 -21.37 -9.36
CA PRO A 198 8.18 -20.23 -10.20
C PRO A 198 6.97 -19.30 -10.37
N ASN A 199 7.23 -18.01 -10.54
CA ASN A 199 6.24 -16.95 -10.76
C ASN A 199 5.22 -16.79 -9.62
N VAL A 200 5.61 -17.09 -8.37
CA VAL A 200 4.75 -16.79 -7.21
C VAL A 200 4.77 -15.29 -6.92
N THR A 201 3.60 -14.74 -6.61
CA THR A 201 3.45 -13.35 -6.14
C THR A 201 2.93 -13.34 -4.70
N VAL A 202 3.62 -12.64 -3.81
CA VAL A 202 3.19 -12.37 -2.44
C VAL A 202 2.99 -10.86 -2.30
N ALA A 203 1.75 -10.43 -2.03
CA ALA A 203 1.43 -9.01 -2.01
C ALA A 203 0.91 -8.54 -0.66
N THR A 204 1.54 -7.51 -0.10
CA THR A 204 1.07 -6.81 1.11
C THR A 204 0.28 -5.55 0.78
N ALA A 205 0.46 -4.98 -0.41
CA ALA A 205 -0.21 -3.76 -0.84
C ALA A 205 -1.54 -4.02 -1.57
N GLY A 206 -2.49 -3.10 -1.39
CA GLY A 206 -3.73 -3.03 -2.16
C GLY A 206 -4.21 -1.59 -2.35
N HIS A 207 -5.11 -1.39 -3.32
CA HIS A 207 -5.75 -0.10 -3.55
C HIS A 207 -7.21 -0.11 -3.10
N PRO A 208 -7.75 1.01 -2.61
CA PRO A 208 -9.18 1.15 -2.36
C PRO A 208 -10.00 0.86 -3.62
N ILE A 209 -11.14 0.19 -3.42
CA ILE A 209 -12.12 -0.07 -4.50
C ILE A 209 -12.74 1.26 -4.97
N GLU A 210 -12.93 2.20 -4.05
CA GLU A 210 -13.48 3.53 -4.33
C GLU A 210 -12.63 4.26 -5.40
N PRO A 211 -13.23 4.63 -6.55
CA PRO A 211 -12.48 5.16 -7.67
C PRO A 211 -11.80 6.51 -7.44
N GLY A 212 -12.34 7.40 -6.60
CA GLY A 212 -11.74 8.68 -6.25
C GLY A 212 -10.41 8.55 -5.53
N LEU A 213 -10.34 7.73 -4.50
CA LEU A 213 -9.13 7.39 -3.76
C LEU A 213 -8.12 6.70 -4.68
N ARG A 214 -8.58 5.81 -5.57
CA ARG A 214 -7.69 5.17 -6.55
C ARG A 214 -7.18 6.12 -7.63
N ARG A 215 -7.95 7.13 -8.04
CA ARG A 215 -7.46 8.22 -8.92
C ARG A 215 -6.37 9.05 -8.25
N GLN A 216 -6.38 9.12 -6.93
CA GLN A 216 -5.32 9.76 -6.14
C GLN A 216 -4.15 8.81 -5.86
N ALA A 217 -4.14 7.61 -6.45
CA ALA A 217 -3.13 6.56 -6.23
C ALA A 217 -2.99 6.12 -4.75
N MET A 218 -4.04 6.28 -3.95
CA MET A 218 -4.01 5.86 -2.54
C MET A 218 -3.82 4.35 -2.42
N GLN A 219 -3.03 3.95 -1.43
CA GLN A 219 -2.67 2.56 -1.14
C GLN A 219 -2.88 2.26 0.34
N TYR A 220 -3.13 0.99 0.68
CA TYR A 220 -3.02 0.45 2.03
C TYR A 220 -2.14 -0.80 2.00
N ASN A 221 -1.54 -1.13 3.14
CA ASN A 221 -0.72 -2.31 3.28
C ASN A 221 -1.23 -3.19 4.43
N ALA A 222 -1.08 -4.50 4.29
CA ALA A 222 -1.37 -5.47 5.32
C ALA A 222 -0.37 -6.64 5.23
N ASP A 223 0.30 -6.92 6.36
CA ASP A 223 1.31 -7.97 6.45
C ASP A 223 0.82 -9.32 5.95
N VAL A 224 1.72 -10.09 5.35
CA VAL A 224 1.48 -11.49 4.98
C VAL A 224 2.35 -12.39 5.86
N ARG A 225 1.78 -13.51 6.32
CA ARG A 225 2.47 -14.50 7.16
C ARG A 225 2.35 -15.88 6.53
N ILE A 226 3.49 -16.51 6.24
CA ILE A 226 3.57 -17.87 5.70
C ILE A 226 4.30 -18.72 6.73
N GLY A 227 3.64 -19.75 7.22
CA GLY A 227 4.18 -20.70 8.18
C GLY A 227 5.36 -21.50 7.65
N SER A 228 5.92 -22.36 8.50
CA SER A 228 7.04 -23.23 8.16
C SER A 228 6.58 -24.44 7.32
N ASN A 229 7.50 -25.00 6.53
CA ASN A 229 7.28 -26.18 5.70
C ASN A 229 6.09 -26.05 4.72
N VAL A 230 5.82 -24.82 4.28
CA VAL A 230 4.78 -24.53 3.29
C VAL A 230 5.34 -24.72 1.88
N TRP A 231 4.56 -25.35 0.99
CA TRP A 231 4.85 -25.38 -0.44
C TRP A 231 3.85 -24.54 -1.22
N VAL A 232 4.32 -23.48 -1.87
CA VAL A 232 3.52 -22.61 -2.72
C VAL A 232 3.76 -22.95 -4.19
N GLY A 233 2.74 -23.48 -4.85
CA GLY A 233 2.81 -23.91 -6.24
C GLY A 233 3.02 -22.76 -7.24
N ALA A 234 3.52 -23.12 -8.42
CA ALA A 234 3.84 -22.17 -9.49
C ALA A 234 2.68 -21.22 -9.84
N GLY A 235 2.97 -19.94 -10.03
CA GLY A 235 1.97 -18.94 -10.45
C GLY A 235 0.90 -18.61 -9.41
N ALA A 236 1.05 -19.06 -8.15
CA ALA A 236 0.12 -18.69 -7.10
C ALA A 236 0.29 -17.22 -6.68
N VAL A 237 -0.80 -16.60 -6.24
CA VAL A 237 -0.86 -15.21 -5.77
C VAL A 237 -1.43 -15.19 -4.36
N ILE A 238 -0.67 -14.62 -3.41
CA ILE A 238 -1.06 -14.45 -2.01
C ILE A 238 -1.40 -12.97 -1.78
N LEU A 239 -2.63 -12.69 -1.33
CA LEU A 239 -3.15 -11.33 -1.19
C LEU A 239 -2.85 -10.69 0.18
N PRO A 240 -3.02 -9.35 0.31
CA PRO A 240 -2.73 -8.63 1.55
C PRO A 240 -3.45 -9.18 2.78
N GLY A 241 -2.74 -9.24 3.91
CA GLY A 241 -3.30 -9.65 5.21
C GLY A 241 -3.44 -11.15 5.41
N VAL A 242 -3.08 -11.98 4.42
CA VAL A 242 -3.26 -13.44 4.50
C VAL A 242 -2.23 -14.09 5.41
N THR A 243 -2.71 -15.03 6.24
CA THR A 243 -1.88 -15.99 6.98
C THR A 243 -2.06 -17.42 6.43
N ILE A 244 -0.95 -18.10 6.13
CA ILE A 244 -0.91 -19.52 5.75
C ILE A 244 -0.26 -20.30 6.88
N GLY A 245 -0.96 -21.30 7.43
CA GLY A 245 -0.44 -22.14 8.50
C GLY A 245 0.62 -23.13 8.04
N ASP A 246 1.38 -23.64 8.99
CA ASP A 246 2.48 -24.59 8.78
C ASP A 246 2.05 -25.85 8.00
N ASP A 247 3.01 -26.54 7.38
CA ASP A 247 2.81 -27.82 6.67
C ASP A 247 1.73 -27.75 5.58
N THR A 248 1.45 -26.57 5.02
CA THR A 248 0.38 -26.36 4.05
C THR A 248 0.91 -26.41 2.62
N VAL A 249 0.12 -26.98 1.70
CA VAL A 249 0.37 -26.94 0.26
C VAL A 249 -0.64 -26.04 -0.42
N ILE A 250 -0.14 -25.01 -1.12
CA ILE A 250 -0.93 -24.17 -2.02
C ILE A 250 -0.72 -24.65 -3.45
N GLY A 251 -1.78 -25.08 -4.13
CA GLY A 251 -1.71 -25.53 -5.52
C GLY A 251 -1.29 -24.43 -6.49
N ALA A 252 -0.69 -24.83 -7.61
CA ALA A 252 -0.32 -23.92 -8.68
C ALA A 252 -1.52 -23.08 -9.19
N GLY A 253 -1.27 -21.82 -9.51
CA GLY A 253 -2.26 -20.86 -10.02
C GLY A 253 -3.33 -20.43 -9.00
N SER A 254 -3.16 -20.75 -7.71
CA SER A 254 -4.14 -20.38 -6.69
C SER A 254 -4.12 -18.90 -6.37
N VAL A 255 -5.28 -18.30 -6.12
CA VAL A 255 -5.41 -16.91 -5.63
C VAL A 255 -5.87 -16.93 -4.19
N VAL A 256 -4.93 -16.80 -3.25
CA VAL A 256 -5.17 -16.91 -1.81
C VAL A 256 -5.72 -15.60 -1.29
N THR A 257 -7.03 -15.59 -1.05
CA THR A 257 -7.81 -14.39 -0.66
C THR A 257 -8.18 -14.35 0.82
N LYS A 258 -7.89 -15.43 1.56
CA LYS A 258 -8.23 -15.65 2.96
C LYS A 258 -7.19 -16.55 3.59
N ASP A 259 -7.10 -16.52 4.91
CA ASP A 259 -6.23 -17.40 5.67
C ASP A 259 -6.46 -18.87 5.36
N ILE A 260 -5.37 -19.64 5.36
CA ILE A 260 -5.36 -21.08 5.13
C ILE A 260 -4.83 -21.77 6.39
N PRO A 261 -5.59 -22.72 6.97
CA PRO A 261 -5.15 -23.43 8.17
C PRO A 261 -3.94 -24.32 7.88
N ALA A 262 -3.19 -24.70 8.93
CA ALA A 262 -2.06 -25.61 8.84
C ALA A 262 -2.46 -27.03 8.38
N GLY A 263 -1.52 -27.75 7.75
CA GLY A 263 -1.64 -29.17 7.43
C GLY A 263 -2.69 -29.51 6.36
N VAL A 264 -2.93 -28.60 5.41
CA VAL A 264 -3.93 -28.80 4.35
C VAL A 264 -3.35 -28.66 2.95
N VAL A 265 -4.06 -29.23 1.98
CA VAL A 265 -3.91 -28.90 0.56
C VAL A 265 -5.01 -27.91 0.19
N ALA A 266 -4.65 -26.73 -0.30
CA ALA A 266 -5.57 -25.70 -0.75
C ALA A 266 -5.30 -25.30 -2.20
N VAL A 267 -6.35 -25.13 -3.00
CA VAL A 267 -6.23 -24.86 -4.44
C VAL A 267 -7.32 -23.90 -4.93
N GLY A 268 -7.09 -23.26 -6.08
CA GLY A 268 -8.13 -22.61 -6.89
C GLY A 268 -8.12 -21.08 -6.89
N CYS A 269 -9.04 -20.49 -7.65
CA CYS A 269 -9.25 -19.05 -7.75
C CYS A 269 -10.75 -18.73 -7.57
N PRO A 270 -11.18 -18.25 -6.39
CA PRO A 270 -10.37 -18.03 -5.18
C PRO A 270 -9.94 -19.34 -4.52
N CYS A 271 -8.79 -19.34 -3.83
CA CYS A 271 -8.21 -20.50 -3.16
C CYS A 271 -9.13 -20.99 -2.04
N ARG A 272 -9.31 -22.31 -1.95
CA ARG A 272 -10.10 -23.00 -0.92
C ARG A 272 -9.37 -24.25 -0.48
N VAL A 273 -9.56 -24.63 0.78
CA VAL A 273 -9.10 -25.92 1.29
C VAL A 273 -9.76 -27.03 0.48
N LEU A 274 -8.95 -27.90 -0.12
CA LEU A 274 -9.40 -29.08 -0.86
C LEU A 274 -9.56 -30.27 0.09
N ARG A 275 -8.53 -30.53 0.90
CA ARG A 275 -8.50 -31.62 1.88
C ARG A 275 -7.37 -31.42 2.90
N PRO A 276 -7.43 -32.06 4.08
CA PRO A 276 -6.27 -32.19 4.95
C PRO A 276 -5.19 -33.08 4.33
N ILE A 277 -3.94 -32.87 4.75
CA ILE A 277 -2.82 -33.79 4.53
C ILE A 277 -2.99 -34.96 5.52
N GLY A 278 -2.79 -36.20 5.06
CA GLY A 278 -3.15 -37.38 5.86
C GLY A 278 -2.36 -38.64 5.51
N PRO A 279 -2.80 -39.82 6.00
CA PRO A 279 -2.07 -41.09 5.87
C PRO A 279 -1.68 -41.45 4.44
N GLN A 280 -2.54 -41.15 3.46
CA GLN A 280 -2.24 -41.40 2.04
C GLN A 280 -0.94 -40.68 1.59
N ASP A 281 -0.68 -39.49 2.12
CA ASP A 281 0.47 -38.67 1.74
C ASP A 281 1.77 -39.18 2.39
N ARG A 282 1.66 -40.06 3.40
CA ARG A 282 2.78 -40.83 3.96
C ARG A 282 3.08 -42.11 3.19
N GLU A 283 2.14 -42.57 2.36
CA GLU A 283 2.31 -43.78 1.54
C GLU A 283 2.72 -43.47 0.11
N ALA A 284 2.17 -42.41 -0.50
CA ALA A 284 2.38 -42.08 -1.91
C ALA A 284 2.55 -40.57 -2.13
N TYR A 285 3.52 -40.21 -2.99
CA TYR A 285 3.88 -38.80 -3.27
C TYR A 285 3.28 -38.26 -4.58
N PHE A 286 2.97 -39.12 -5.56
CA PHE A 286 2.40 -38.67 -6.83
C PHE A 286 1.64 -39.78 -7.56
N ARG A 287 0.33 -39.61 -7.77
CA ARG A 287 -0.53 -40.52 -8.56
C ARG A 287 -0.32 -42.01 -8.21
N GLY A 288 -0.24 -42.32 -6.92
CA GLY A 288 -0.05 -43.69 -6.41
C GLY A 288 1.40 -44.19 -6.41
N ARG A 289 2.38 -43.40 -6.86
CA ARG A 289 3.81 -43.71 -6.67
C ARG A 289 4.14 -43.69 -5.18
N LYS A 290 4.60 -44.83 -4.68
CA LYS A 290 4.93 -45.02 -3.26
C LYS A 290 6.20 -44.29 -2.88
N ILE A 291 6.24 -43.80 -1.65
CA ILE A 291 7.46 -43.28 -1.04
C ILE A 291 8.42 -44.47 -0.83
N ASP A 292 9.63 -44.37 -1.38
CA ASP A 292 10.69 -45.37 -1.34
C ASP A 292 11.92 -44.90 -0.53
N VAL A 293 11.80 -43.76 0.14
CA VAL A 293 12.78 -43.19 1.06
C VAL A 293 12.23 -43.20 2.49
N PRO A 294 13.09 -43.26 3.54
CA PRO A 294 12.63 -43.12 4.92
C PRO A 294 11.92 -41.79 5.13
N LEU A 295 10.80 -41.82 5.87
CA LEU A 295 10.20 -40.63 6.45
C LEU A 295 10.84 -40.41 7.83
N GLU A 296 11.36 -39.21 8.07
CA GLU A 296 11.84 -38.78 9.39
C GLU A 296 10.67 -38.43 10.33
#